data_AF-A0AAU0NMC0-F1
#
_entry.id   AF-A0AAU0NMC0-F1
#
_cell.length_a   1.000
_cell.length_b   1.000
_cell.length_c   1.000
_cell.angle_alpha   90.00
_cell.angle_beta   90.00
_cell.angle_gamma   90.00
#
_symmetry.space_group_name_H-M   'P 1'
#
loop_
_entity.id
_entity.type
_entity.pdbx_description
1 polymer ?
#
loop_
_entity_poly.entity_id
_entity_poly.type
_entity_poly.pdbx_seq_one_letter_code
_entity_poly.pdbx_strand_id
1 'polypeptide(L)'
;MAYPDSIDKFTEKLNKLDGNTYVIEEEITLTNGMYEGDLQHDNISLPSFSVWTGSKLTGEKVENYILSTPSSTPWKKHVKIFNSVSPVYVTYETQGDTVEAEDINKVQESIVNTQKEVDRYKSSNDARITQDENRLTTAENNKAEKTYVDTELNKRCLKTETYTKEETDQRIQMVVNAAPAALDTLKEIADALNNDPNFAATITTQLAGKVDKVTGKQLSTEDYTTEDKAKVTNMPSKFVITVNNKAPDASGNVSVIFTGSFTWNQLKGV
;
A
#
# COMPACT_ATOMS: atom_id res chain seq x y z
N MET A 1 -38.26 -26.84 16.09
CA MET A 1 -38.69 -27.59 17.29
C MET A 1 -37.44 -27.95 18.06
N ALA A 2 -37.30 -27.45 19.29
CA ALA A 2 -36.24 -27.86 20.20
C ALA A 2 -36.67 -29.18 20.84
N TYR A 3 -35.87 -30.22 20.61
CA TYR A 3 -36.00 -31.53 21.23
C TYR A 3 -34.58 -31.97 21.63
N PRO A 4 -34.38 -32.64 22.77
CA PRO A 4 -35.16 -32.59 24.02
C PRO A 4 -34.47 -31.75 25.13
N ASP A 5 -35.29 -31.16 26.01
CA ASP A 5 -34.86 -30.38 27.19
C ASP A 5 -34.33 -31.27 28.35
N SER A 6 -34.43 -32.60 28.21
CA SER A 6 -33.96 -33.58 29.20
C SER A 6 -33.51 -34.87 28.53
N ILE A 7 -32.49 -35.51 29.12
CA ILE A 7 -31.97 -36.82 28.67
C ILE A 7 -32.94 -37.92 29.10
N ASP A 8 -33.27 -38.85 28.19
CA ASP A 8 -34.05 -40.04 28.52
C ASP A 8 -33.35 -40.83 29.64
N LYS A 9 -34.10 -41.12 30.71
CA LYS A 9 -33.62 -41.90 31.84
C LYS A 9 -34.33 -43.25 31.88
N PHE A 10 -33.56 -44.32 31.96
CA PHE A 10 -34.05 -45.68 32.10
C PHE A 10 -33.69 -46.20 33.48
N THR A 11 -34.61 -46.92 34.11
CA THR A 11 -34.29 -47.73 35.28
C THR A 11 -33.37 -48.86 34.83
N GLU A 12 -32.22 -49.01 35.49
CA GLU A 12 -31.28 -50.07 35.16
C GLU A 12 -31.93 -51.42 35.44
N LYS A 13 -31.96 -52.30 34.42
CA LYS A 13 -32.45 -53.66 34.58
C LYS A 13 -31.37 -54.51 35.25
N LEU A 14 -31.73 -55.24 36.30
CA LEU A 14 -30.84 -56.18 36.98
C LEU A 14 -30.54 -57.37 36.07
N ASN A 15 -29.37 -57.34 35.43
CA ASN A 15 -28.92 -58.36 34.50
C ASN A 15 -28.30 -59.56 35.25
N LYS A 16 -28.69 -60.78 34.87
CA LYS A 16 -28.47 -61.99 35.67
C LYS A 16 -27.04 -62.51 35.57
N LEU A 17 -26.46 -62.84 36.72
CA LEU A 17 -25.52 -63.96 36.83
C LEU A 17 -26.32 -65.15 37.35
N ASP A 18 -26.34 -66.26 36.62
CA ASP A 18 -27.13 -67.45 36.98
C ASP A 18 -26.81 -67.92 38.41
N GLY A 19 -27.87 -68.09 39.22
CA GLY A 19 -27.79 -68.62 40.59
C GLY A 19 -27.58 -67.58 41.70
N ASN A 20 -27.51 -66.29 41.39
CA ASN A 20 -27.38 -65.23 42.40
C ASN A 20 -28.72 -64.58 42.75
N THR A 21 -28.89 -64.27 44.04
CA THR A 21 -30.00 -63.48 44.57
C THR A 21 -29.46 -62.12 45.00
N TYR A 22 -30.16 -61.05 44.62
CA TYR A 22 -29.78 -59.69 44.95
C TYR A 22 -30.75 -59.12 45.98
N VAL A 23 -30.20 -58.47 47.01
CA VAL A 23 -30.98 -57.71 47.99
C VAL A 23 -31.06 -56.27 47.52
N ILE A 24 -32.27 -55.78 47.29
CA ILE A 24 -32.54 -54.43 46.80
C ILE A 24 -33.24 -53.64 47.90
N GLU A 25 -32.93 -52.35 47.96
CA GLU A 25 -33.66 -51.35 48.74
C GLU A 25 -34.17 -50.25 47.80
N GLU A 26 -35.47 -50.02 47.82
CA GLU A 26 -36.13 -48.92 47.12
C GLU A 26 -36.59 -47.87 48.13
N GLU A 27 -36.22 -46.60 47.90
CA GLU A 27 -36.80 -45.47 48.62
C GLU A 27 -38.10 -45.02 47.93
N ILE A 28 -39.20 -45.11 48.66
CA ILE A 28 -40.53 -44.77 48.19
C ILE A 28 -41.04 -43.55 48.95
N THR A 29 -41.32 -42.48 48.21
CA THR A 29 -41.97 -41.29 48.76
C THR A 29 -43.48 -41.47 48.71
N LEU A 30 -44.15 -41.35 49.86
CA LEU A 30 -45.61 -41.42 49.92
C LEU A 30 -46.24 -40.05 49.67
N THR A 31 -47.38 -40.04 48.98
CA THR A 31 -48.20 -38.83 48.78
C THR A 31 -49.48 -39.00 49.58
N ASN A 32 -49.79 -38.05 50.47
CA ASN A 32 -50.95 -38.13 51.38
C ASN A 32 -51.00 -39.42 52.23
N GLY A 33 -49.82 -39.93 52.64
CA GLY A 33 -49.70 -41.12 53.48
C GLY A 33 -49.97 -42.45 52.76
N MET A 34 -50.03 -42.43 51.42
CA MET A 34 -50.22 -43.61 50.58
C MET A 34 -49.22 -43.64 49.42
N TYR A 35 -48.80 -44.84 49.05
CA TYR A 35 -48.11 -45.14 47.79
C TYR A 35 -48.81 -46.31 47.13
N GLU A 36 -48.94 -46.27 45.82
CA GLU A 36 -49.49 -47.35 45.00
C GLU A 36 -48.74 -47.38 43.67
N GLY A 37 -48.07 -48.49 43.39
CA GLY A 37 -47.22 -48.61 42.21
C GLY A 37 -46.52 -49.96 42.12
N ASP A 38 -45.94 -50.21 40.95
CA ASP A 38 -45.07 -51.36 40.74
C ASP A 38 -43.70 -51.10 41.38
N LEU A 39 -43.07 -52.17 41.88
CA LEU A 39 -41.67 -52.13 42.29
C LEU A 39 -40.77 -51.99 41.07
N GLN A 40 -39.58 -51.42 41.26
CA GLN A 40 -38.65 -51.12 40.16
C GLN A 40 -38.11 -52.38 39.48
N HIS A 41 -38.06 -53.49 40.22
CA HIS A 41 -37.51 -54.76 39.76
C HIS A 41 -38.53 -55.91 39.76
N ASP A 42 -38.25 -56.94 38.96
CA ASP A 42 -39.12 -58.10 38.76
C ASP A 42 -38.66 -59.32 39.59
N ASN A 43 -39.37 -60.44 39.48
CA ASN A 43 -39.02 -61.75 40.06
C ASN A 43 -38.72 -61.71 41.56
N ILE A 44 -39.46 -60.85 42.27
CA ILE A 44 -39.27 -60.62 43.71
C ILE A 44 -39.77 -61.81 44.52
N SER A 45 -38.93 -62.25 45.46
CA SER A 45 -39.23 -63.31 46.42
C SER A 45 -40.16 -62.78 47.53
N LEU A 46 -41.42 -63.19 47.52
CA LEU A 46 -42.43 -62.72 48.50
C LEU A 46 -42.02 -62.85 49.97
N PRO A 47 -41.37 -63.94 50.42
CA PRO A 47 -40.94 -64.08 51.82
C PRO A 47 -39.89 -63.05 52.27
N SER A 48 -39.15 -62.47 51.32
CA SER A 48 -38.08 -61.50 51.60
C SER A 48 -38.59 -60.05 51.65
N PHE A 49 -39.81 -59.80 51.19
CA PHE A 49 -40.36 -58.45 51.09
C PHE A 49 -40.65 -57.86 52.47
N SER A 50 -40.08 -56.69 52.76
CA SER A 50 -40.38 -55.94 53.99
C SER A 50 -40.27 -54.43 53.78
N VAL A 51 -41.07 -53.67 54.54
CA VAL A 51 -41.13 -52.20 54.46
C VAL A 51 -40.72 -51.60 55.80
N TRP A 52 -39.86 -50.58 55.76
CA TRP A 52 -39.27 -49.93 56.93
C TRP A 52 -39.39 -48.41 56.84
N THR A 53 -39.46 -47.72 57.98
CA THR A 53 -39.47 -46.25 58.02
C THR A 53 -38.07 -45.62 57.93
N GLY A 54 -37.01 -46.44 57.90
CA GLY A 54 -35.63 -46.00 57.76
C GLY A 54 -34.83 -46.92 56.84
N SER A 55 -33.76 -46.39 56.24
CA SER A 55 -32.92 -47.14 55.30
C SER A 55 -32.14 -48.25 56.00
N LYS A 56 -31.70 -49.25 55.23
CA LYS A 56 -30.94 -50.42 55.69
C LYS A 56 -31.60 -51.17 56.83
N LEU A 57 -32.92 -51.41 56.72
CA LEU A 57 -33.73 -52.11 57.72
C LEU A 57 -33.72 -51.42 59.09
N THR A 58 -33.68 -50.08 59.11
CA THR A 58 -33.74 -49.29 60.35
C THR A 58 -35.12 -48.67 60.55
N GLY A 59 -35.40 -48.20 61.77
CA GLY A 59 -36.71 -47.62 62.11
C GLY A 59 -37.76 -48.68 62.45
N GLU A 60 -39.03 -48.36 62.23
CA GLU A 60 -40.16 -49.24 62.50
C GLU A 60 -40.54 -50.03 61.24
N LYS A 61 -40.93 -51.30 61.43
CA LYS A 61 -41.43 -52.13 60.34
C LYS A 61 -42.89 -51.78 60.06
N VAL A 62 -43.18 -51.45 58.80
CA VAL A 62 -44.54 -51.14 58.35
C VAL A 62 -45.21 -52.43 57.92
N GLU A 63 -46.21 -52.88 58.69
CA GLU A 63 -46.99 -54.10 58.37
C GLU A 63 -48.25 -53.80 57.54
N ASN A 64 -48.65 -52.52 57.45
CA ASN A 64 -49.86 -52.11 56.73
C ASN A 64 -49.56 -51.86 55.24
N TYR A 65 -49.38 -52.95 54.49
CA TYR A 65 -49.22 -52.91 53.04
C TYR A 65 -49.99 -54.05 52.37
N ILE A 66 -50.27 -53.88 51.09
CA ILE A 66 -50.85 -54.89 50.21
C ILE A 66 -49.85 -55.14 49.10
N LEU A 67 -49.49 -56.41 48.91
CA LEU A 67 -48.64 -56.85 47.80
C LEU A 67 -49.46 -57.75 46.89
N SER A 68 -49.50 -57.43 45.60
CA SER A 68 -50.27 -58.16 44.60
C SER A 68 -49.41 -58.50 43.38
N THR A 69 -49.79 -59.56 42.67
CA THR A 69 -49.14 -60.00 41.44
C THR A 69 -50.14 -59.84 40.29
N PRO A 70 -49.91 -58.92 39.34
CA PRO A 70 -50.79 -58.77 38.19
C PRO A 70 -50.83 -60.06 37.35
N SER A 71 -52.00 -60.43 36.84
CA SER A 71 -52.16 -61.66 36.04
C SER A 71 -51.49 -61.58 34.67
N SER A 72 -51.36 -60.38 34.11
CA SER A 72 -50.72 -60.11 32.82
C SER A 72 -49.20 -60.09 32.87
N THR A 73 -48.62 -59.80 34.04
CA THR A 73 -47.17 -59.63 34.27
C THR A 73 -46.79 -60.35 35.57
N PRO A 74 -46.79 -61.69 35.60
CA PRO A 74 -46.63 -62.46 36.84
C PRO A 74 -45.26 -62.28 37.52
N TRP A 75 -44.26 -61.82 36.77
CA TRP A 75 -42.94 -61.47 37.29
C TRP A 75 -42.91 -60.13 38.03
N LYS A 76 -43.90 -59.25 37.85
CA LYS A 76 -44.00 -57.96 38.55
C LYS A 76 -44.70 -58.09 39.89
N LYS A 77 -44.45 -57.11 40.77
CA LYS A 77 -45.17 -56.93 42.03
C LYS A 77 -45.68 -55.50 42.14
N HIS A 78 -46.97 -55.40 42.45
CA HIS A 78 -47.65 -54.14 42.69
C HIS A 78 -47.89 -53.98 44.19
N VAL A 79 -47.36 -52.90 44.77
CA VAL A 79 -47.43 -52.64 46.20
C VAL A 79 -48.31 -51.42 46.49
N LYS A 80 -49.13 -51.53 47.52
CA LYS A 80 -49.84 -50.43 48.13
C LYS A 80 -49.43 -50.30 49.58
N ILE A 81 -48.85 -49.17 49.96
CA ILE A 81 -48.30 -48.92 51.30
C ILE A 81 -49.09 -47.78 51.94
N PHE A 82 -49.48 -47.96 53.20
CA PHE A 82 -50.14 -46.92 53.99
C PHE A 82 -49.30 -46.60 55.22
N ASN A 83 -48.73 -45.40 55.26
CA ASN A 83 -47.94 -44.96 56.40
C ASN A 83 -48.01 -43.45 56.60
N SER A 84 -47.94 -43.00 57.85
CA SER A 84 -47.90 -41.58 58.20
C SER A 84 -46.50 -40.97 58.02
N VAL A 85 -45.46 -41.80 58.00
CA VAL A 85 -44.05 -41.40 57.82
C VAL A 85 -43.63 -41.64 56.37
N SER A 86 -43.00 -40.64 55.76
CA SER A 86 -42.43 -40.69 54.40
C SER A 86 -41.02 -40.06 54.40
N PRO A 87 -40.06 -40.61 53.65
CA PRO A 87 -40.15 -41.79 52.79
C PRO A 87 -40.19 -43.11 53.58
N VAL A 88 -40.56 -44.19 52.90
CA VAL A 88 -40.40 -45.56 53.38
C VAL A 88 -39.40 -46.30 52.51
N TYR A 89 -38.74 -47.29 53.09
CA TYR A 89 -37.72 -48.09 52.44
C TYR A 89 -38.24 -49.51 52.28
N VAL A 90 -38.37 -49.94 51.03
CA VAL A 90 -38.84 -51.27 50.69
C VAL A 90 -37.63 -52.13 50.38
N THR A 91 -37.49 -53.23 51.08
CA THR A 91 -36.39 -54.18 50.88
C THR A 91 -36.91 -55.53 50.43
N TYR A 92 -36.22 -56.14 49.47
CA TYR A 92 -36.59 -57.45 48.97
C TYR A 92 -35.43 -58.13 48.24
N GLU A 93 -35.57 -59.43 48.04
CA GLU A 93 -34.70 -60.26 47.22
C GLU A 93 -35.29 -60.48 45.83
N THR A 94 -34.46 -60.33 44.80
CA THR A 94 -34.83 -60.59 43.40
C THR A 94 -33.78 -61.47 42.70
N GLN A 95 -34.24 -62.28 41.74
CA GLN A 95 -33.39 -63.04 40.82
C GLN A 95 -33.06 -62.27 39.53
N GLY A 96 -33.35 -60.97 39.49
CA GLY A 96 -33.13 -60.08 38.35
C GLY A 96 -34.39 -59.85 37.52
N ASP A 97 -34.27 -58.96 36.54
CA ASP A 97 -35.42 -58.42 35.81
C ASP A 97 -35.81 -59.22 34.57
N THR A 98 -37.07 -59.10 34.17
CA THR A 98 -37.56 -59.59 32.89
C THR A 98 -37.54 -58.44 31.89
N VAL A 99 -37.07 -58.71 30.66
CA VAL A 99 -37.14 -57.75 29.55
C VAL A 99 -38.48 -57.91 28.86
N GLU A 100 -39.28 -56.85 28.84
CA GLU A 100 -40.59 -56.81 28.21
C GLU A 100 -40.53 -56.13 26.84
N ALA A 101 -41.55 -56.36 26.00
CA ALA A 101 -41.70 -55.65 24.73
C ALA A 101 -41.81 -54.12 24.94
N GLU A 102 -42.43 -53.69 26.05
CA GLU A 102 -42.52 -52.28 26.43
C GLU A 102 -41.14 -51.66 26.69
N ASP A 103 -40.24 -52.39 27.36
CA ASP A 103 -38.87 -51.93 27.60
C ASP A 103 -38.11 -51.73 26.28
N ILE A 104 -38.26 -52.68 25.35
CA ILE A 104 -37.67 -52.60 24.01
C ILE A 104 -38.24 -51.42 23.23
N ASN A 105 -39.57 -51.21 23.28
CA ASN A 105 -40.22 -50.10 22.59
C ASN A 105 -39.69 -48.74 23.08
N LYS A 106 -39.50 -48.57 24.39
CA LYS A 106 -38.92 -47.34 24.97
C LYS A 106 -37.50 -47.09 24.48
N VAL A 107 -36.67 -48.14 24.41
CA VAL A 107 -35.31 -48.04 23.86
C VAL A 107 -35.35 -47.69 22.37
N GLN A 108 -36.25 -48.33 21.60
CA GLN A 108 -36.43 -48.02 20.18
C GLN A 108 -36.83 -46.55 19.96
N GLU A 109 -37.75 -46.03 20.76
CA GLU A 109 -38.19 -44.63 20.71
C GLU A 109 -37.01 -43.67 20.99
N SER A 110 -36.25 -43.92 22.06
CA SER A 110 -35.09 -43.10 22.41
C SER A 110 -33.98 -43.12 21.34
N ILE A 111 -33.74 -44.28 20.71
CA ILE A 111 -32.82 -44.40 19.58
C ILE A 111 -33.32 -43.57 18.38
N VAL A 112 -34.60 -43.68 18.04
CA VAL A 112 -35.20 -42.89 16.94
C VAL A 112 -35.10 -41.39 17.23
N ASN A 113 -35.34 -40.98 18.47
CA ASN A 113 -35.21 -39.59 18.89
C ASN A 113 -33.76 -39.11 18.79
N THR A 114 -32.80 -39.92 19.23
CA THR A 114 -31.37 -39.62 19.09
C THR A 114 -30.98 -39.50 17.61
N GLN A 115 -31.49 -40.37 16.74
CA GLN A 115 -31.24 -40.30 15.29
C GLN A 115 -31.77 -38.99 14.69
N LYS A 116 -33.01 -38.61 15.02
CA LYS A 116 -33.59 -37.32 14.58
C LYS A 116 -32.73 -36.14 14.99
N GLU A 117 -32.16 -36.19 16.20
CA GLU A 117 -31.28 -35.14 16.71
C GLU A 117 -29.95 -35.08 15.96
N VAL A 118 -29.32 -36.23 15.71
CA VAL A 118 -28.12 -36.32 14.88
C VAL A 118 -28.38 -35.75 13.48
N ASP A 119 -29.51 -36.09 12.86
CA ASP A 119 -29.88 -35.59 11.53
C ASP A 119 -30.13 -34.08 11.53
N ARG A 120 -30.72 -33.54 12.60
CA ARG A 120 -30.89 -32.09 12.80
C ARG A 120 -29.53 -31.38 12.89
N TYR A 121 -28.62 -31.89 13.72
CA TYR A 121 -27.27 -31.34 13.85
C TYR A 121 -26.50 -31.40 12.54
N LYS A 122 -26.58 -32.52 11.82
CA LYS A 122 -25.97 -32.68 10.50
C LYS A 122 -26.51 -31.64 9.52
N SER A 123 -27.83 -31.52 9.41
CA SER A 123 -28.48 -30.54 8.52
C SER A 123 -28.08 -29.09 8.84
N SER A 124 -28.03 -28.74 10.14
CA SER A 124 -27.58 -27.41 10.57
C SER A 124 -26.12 -27.15 10.23
N ASN A 125 -25.26 -28.15 10.41
CA ASN A 125 -23.85 -28.03 10.10
C ASN A 125 -23.59 -27.94 8.59
N ASP A 126 -24.31 -28.73 7.79
CA ASP A 126 -24.26 -28.67 6.32
C ASP A 126 -24.66 -27.28 5.83
N ALA A 127 -25.71 -26.68 6.39
CA ALA A 127 -26.12 -25.31 6.07
C ALA A 127 -25.04 -24.26 6.42
N ARG A 128 -24.38 -24.41 7.58
CA ARG A 128 -23.27 -23.53 7.99
C ARG A 128 -22.07 -23.67 7.04
N ILE A 129 -21.72 -24.90 6.66
CA ILE A 129 -20.63 -25.17 5.71
C ILE A 129 -20.93 -24.51 4.36
N THR A 130 -22.13 -24.70 3.81
CA THR A 130 -22.53 -24.04 2.55
C THR A 130 -22.45 -22.52 2.64
N GLN A 131 -22.83 -21.93 3.78
CA GLN A 131 -22.69 -20.49 3.99
C GLN A 131 -21.22 -20.06 4.00
N ASP A 132 -20.35 -20.80 4.68
CA ASP A 132 -18.92 -20.49 4.73
C ASP A 132 -18.24 -20.67 3.36
N GLU A 133 -18.64 -21.66 2.56
CA GLU A 133 -18.20 -21.83 1.17
C GLU A 133 -18.59 -20.63 0.29
N ASN A 134 -19.82 -20.14 0.42
CA ASN A 134 -20.28 -18.95 -0.30
C ASN A 134 -19.52 -17.68 0.12
N ARG A 135 -19.28 -17.53 1.43
CA ARG A 135 -18.48 -16.42 1.97
C ARG A 135 -17.04 -16.49 1.50
N LEU A 136 -16.45 -17.69 1.44
CA LEU A 136 -15.11 -17.92 0.92
C LEU A 136 -15.04 -17.53 -0.55
N THR A 137 -15.96 -18.04 -1.37
CA THR A 137 -16.06 -17.68 -2.80
C THR A 137 -16.18 -16.18 -2.99
N THR A 138 -17.04 -15.52 -2.20
CA THR A 138 -17.21 -14.05 -2.22
C THR A 138 -15.94 -13.34 -1.80
N ALA A 139 -15.27 -13.80 -0.74
CA ALA A 139 -14.02 -13.23 -0.27
C ALA A 139 -12.89 -13.43 -1.29
N GLU A 140 -12.83 -14.57 -1.97
CA GLU A 140 -11.88 -14.84 -3.05
C GLU A 140 -12.10 -13.89 -4.24
N ASN A 141 -13.36 -13.71 -4.66
CA ASN A 141 -13.73 -12.77 -5.71
C ASN A 141 -13.42 -11.31 -5.30
N ASN A 142 -13.71 -10.94 -4.05
CA ASN A 142 -13.44 -9.60 -3.53
C ASN A 142 -11.95 -9.34 -3.28
N LYS A 143 -11.19 -10.38 -2.90
CA LYS A 143 -9.78 -10.25 -2.52
C LYS A 143 -8.96 -9.71 -3.67
N ALA A 144 -9.39 -9.92 -4.91
CA ALA A 144 -8.77 -9.24 -6.01
C ALA A 144 -9.59 -9.37 -7.30
N GLU A 145 -10.12 -8.25 -7.80
CA GLU A 145 -9.86 -7.94 -9.21
C GLU A 145 -8.36 -7.61 -9.31
N LYS A 146 -7.51 -8.63 -9.12
CA LYS A 146 -6.04 -8.50 -9.04
C LYS A 146 -5.54 -7.80 -10.28
N THR A 147 -6.12 -8.21 -11.41
CA THR A 147 -5.96 -7.60 -12.70
C THR A 147 -6.26 -6.11 -12.69
N TYR A 148 -7.33 -5.63 -12.05
CA TYR A 148 -7.67 -4.20 -12.04
C TYR A 148 -6.70 -3.41 -11.16
N VAL A 149 -6.44 -3.85 -9.92
CA VAL A 149 -5.47 -3.15 -9.06
C VAL A 149 -4.06 -3.18 -9.65
N ASP A 150 -3.63 -4.33 -10.18
CA ASP A 150 -2.33 -4.46 -10.88
C ASP A 150 -2.30 -3.61 -12.17
N THR A 151 -3.41 -3.53 -12.92
CA THR A 151 -3.52 -2.69 -14.13
C THR A 151 -3.48 -1.20 -13.77
N GLU A 152 -4.22 -0.77 -12.73
CA GLU A 152 -4.22 0.61 -12.26
C GLU A 152 -2.89 1.00 -11.61
N LEU A 153 -2.20 0.08 -10.94
CA LEU A 153 -0.83 0.29 -10.46
C LEU A 153 0.17 0.39 -11.63
N ASN A 154 0.03 -0.44 -12.66
CA ASN A 154 0.83 -0.35 -13.89
C ASN A 154 0.59 0.95 -14.67
N LYS A 155 -0.57 1.60 -14.50
CA LYS A 155 -0.85 2.94 -15.06
C LYS A 155 -0.15 4.07 -14.31
N ARG A 156 0.39 3.85 -13.09
CA ARG A 156 1.09 4.89 -12.35
C ARG A 156 2.52 5.04 -12.91
N CYS A 157 2.92 6.26 -13.26
CA CYS A 157 4.32 6.53 -13.62
C CYS A 157 5.24 6.22 -12.44
N LEU A 158 6.31 5.46 -12.72
CA LEU A 158 7.30 5.09 -11.72
C LEU A 158 8.26 6.26 -11.43
N LYS A 159 8.78 6.31 -10.20
CA LYS A 159 9.80 7.30 -9.80
C LYS A 159 11.07 7.23 -10.64
N THR A 160 11.33 6.10 -11.31
CA THR A 160 12.44 5.90 -12.24
C THR A 160 12.20 6.52 -13.61
N GLU A 161 10.95 6.83 -13.96
CA GLU A 161 10.55 7.38 -15.26
C GLU A 161 10.16 8.87 -15.17
N THR A 162 10.13 9.42 -13.95
CA THR A 162 9.75 10.80 -13.68
C THR A 162 10.81 11.48 -12.84
N TYR A 163 11.17 12.72 -13.18
CA TYR A 163 12.04 13.51 -12.33
C TYR A 163 11.29 13.93 -11.07
N THR A 164 11.93 13.77 -9.91
CA THR A 164 11.43 14.37 -8.68
C THR A 164 11.42 15.89 -8.80
N LYS A 165 10.64 16.54 -7.94
CA LYS A 165 10.64 18.01 -7.85
C LYS A 165 12.06 18.55 -7.61
N GLU A 166 12.82 17.92 -6.72
CA GLU A 166 14.19 18.32 -6.41
C GLU A 166 15.14 18.18 -7.60
N GLU A 167 15.12 17.06 -8.31
CA GLU A 167 15.94 16.87 -9.52
C GLU A 167 15.56 17.86 -10.63
N THR A 168 14.26 18.16 -10.75
CA THR A 168 13.76 19.17 -11.71
C THR A 168 14.27 20.56 -11.33
N ASP A 169 14.13 20.94 -10.07
CA ASP A 169 14.59 22.23 -9.55
C ASP A 169 16.11 22.37 -9.73
N GLN A 170 16.89 21.31 -9.45
CA GLN A 170 18.33 21.31 -9.67
C GLN A 170 18.69 21.52 -11.15
N ARG A 171 18.03 20.82 -12.08
CA ARG A 171 18.26 20.99 -13.52
C ARG A 171 17.90 22.40 -13.99
N ILE A 172 16.81 22.96 -13.49
CA ILE A 172 16.43 24.36 -13.76
C ILE A 172 17.52 25.30 -13.25
N GLN A 173 18.00 25.11 -12.02
CA GLN A 173 19.07 25.92 -11.43
C GLN A 173 20.37 25.83 -12.24
N MET A 174 20.75 24.65 -12.73
CA MET A 174 21.93 24.50 -13.60
C MET A 174 21.82 25.34 -14.86
N VAL A 175 20.66 25.33 -15.53
CA VAL A 175 20.44 26.14 -16.74
C VAL A 175 20.44 27.63 -16.40
N VAL A 176 19.75 28.03 -15.33
CA VAL A 176 19.67 29.43 -14.88
C VAL A 176 21.06 29.97 -14.50
N ASN A 177 21.90 29.17 -13.86
CA ASN A 177 23.25 29.60 -13.46
C ASN A 177 24.23 29.70 -14.64
N ALA A 178 24.04 28.89 -15.69
CA ALA A 178 24.86 28.96 -16.90
C ALA A 178 24.47 30.14 -17.82
N ALA A 179 23.21 30.57 -17.78
CA ALA A 179 22.67 31.57 -18.70
C ALA A 179 23.37 32.95 -18.63
N PRO A 180 23.70 33.53 -17.45
CA PRO A 180 24.39 34.81 -17.37
C PRO A 180 25.73 34.84 -18.10
N ALA A 181 26.57 33.81 -17.92
CA ALA A 181 27.89 33.75 -18.56
C ALA A 181 27.78 33.61 -20.09
N ALA A 182 26.82 32.81 -20.56
CA ALA A 182 26.54 32.69 -22.00
C ALA A 182 26.02 34.03 -22.58
N LEU A 183 25.13 34.71 -21.87
CA LEU A 183 24.60 36.02 -22.27
C LEU A 183 25.69 37.10 -22.30
N ASP A 184 26.61 37.08 -21.33
CA ASP A 184 27.76 37.96 -21.27
C ASP A 184 28.70 37.74 -22.47
N THR A 185 28.98 36.48 -22.81
CA THR A 185 29.77 36.14 -24.01
C THR A 185 29.10 36.65 -25.29
N LEU A 186 27.78 36.48 -25.43
CA LEU A 186 27.03 36.99 -26.58
C LEU A 186 27.10 38.52 -26.65
N LYS A 187 27.06 39.20 -25.49
CA LYS A 187 27.23 40.65 -25.42
C LYS A 187 28.64 41.08 -25.83
N GLU A 188 29.68 40.42 -25.34
CA GLU A 188 31.07 40.73 -25.72
C GLU A 188 31.30 40.57 -27.23
N ILE A 189 30.74 39.51 -27.83
CA ILE A 189 30.80 39.30 -29.28
C ILE A 189 30.05 40.40 -30.03
N ALA A 190 28.84 40.74 -29.58
CA ALA A 190 28.05 41.81 -30.21
C ALA A 190 28.80 43.16 -30.15
N ASP A 191 29.39 43.50 -29.01
CA ASP A 191 30.18 44.70 -28.82
C ASP A 191 31.48 44.68 -29.66
N ALA A 192 32.16 43.52 -29.76
CA ALA A 192 33.35 43.35 -30.61
C ALA A 192 33.05 43.50 -32.12
N LEU A 193 31.83 43.17 -32.52
CA LEU A 193 31.29 43.41 -33.86
C LEU A 193 30.67 44.81 -34.01
N ASN A 194 30.91 45.71 -33.05
CA ASN A 194 30.40 47.08 -33.02
C ASN A 194 28.87 47.16 -33.11
N ASN A 195 28.16 46.14 -32.62
CA ASN A 195 26.71 45.99 -32.75
C ASN A 195 26.20 46.18 -34.20
N ASP A 196 27.01 45.77 -35.19
CA ASP A 196 26.71 45.99 -36.60
C ASP A 196 25.96 44.80 -37.23
N PRO A 197 24.66 44.95 -37.58
CA PRO A 197 23.89 43.88 -38.21
C PRO A 197 24.41 43.50 -39.60
N ASN A 198 25.19 44.37 -40.24
CA ASN A 198 25.79 44.16 -41.56
C ASN A 198 27.33 44.21 -41.49
N PHE A 199 27.93 43.73 -40.39
CA PHE A 199 29.37 43.77 -40.13
C PHE A 199 30.24 43.45 -41.37
N ALA A 200 29.91 42.37 -42.08
CA ALA A 200 30.63 41.96 -43.28
C ALA A 200 30.61 43.03 -44.40
N ALA A 201 29.47 43.70 -44.62
CA ALA A 201 29.34 44.76 -45.62
C ALA A 201 30.07 46.04 -45.20
N THR A 202 30.01 46.39 -43.91
CA THR A 202 30.73 47.54 -43.35
C THR A 202 32.24 47.37 -43.49
N ILE A 203 32.80 46.22 -43.11
CA ILE A 203 34.22 45.92 -43.29
C ILE A 203 34.60 45.92 -44.78
N THR A 204 33.76 45.36 -45.65
CA THR A 204 33.98 45.39 -47.10
C THR A 204 34.06 46.84 -47.62
N THR A 205 33.17 47.72 -47.16
CA THR A 205 33.14 49.13 -47.55
C THR A 205 34.37 49.88 -47.02
N GLN A 206 34.75 49.67 -45.76
CA GLN A 206 35.96 50.27 -45.18
C GLN A 206 37.23 49.84 -45.90
N LEU A 207 37.30 48.56 -46.31
CA LEU A 207 38.43 48.03 -47.07
C LEU A 207 38.47 48.60 -48.49
N ALA A 208 37.32 48.72 -49.16
CA ALA A 208 37.23 49.32 -50.49
C ALA A 208 37.65 50.80 -50.51
N GLY A 209 37.51 51.51 -49.37
CA GLY A 209 37.99 52.88 -49.21
C GLY A 209 39.50 53.02 -48.99
N LYS A 210 40.27 51.94 -48.92
CA LYS A 210 41.73 52.00 -48.77
C LYS A 210 42.40 52.34 -50.12
N VAL A 211 43.41 53.20 -50.06
CA VAL A 211 44.24 53.55 -51.23
C VAL A 211 45.24 52.42 -51.52
N ASP A 212 45.47 52.14 -52.80
CA ASP A 212 46.44 51.14 -53.25
C ASP A 212 47.87 51.48 -52.82
N LYS A 213 48.61 50.47 -52.38
CA LYS A 213 50.02 50.62 -52.02
C LYS A 213 50.90 50.66 -53.28
N VAL A 214 51.47 51.82 -53.60
CA VAL A 214 52.41 52.00 -54.72
C VAL A 214 53.86 52.01 -54.20
N THR A 215 54.73 51.18 -54.80
CA THR A 215 56.15 51.09 -54.43
C THR A 215 56.86 52.44 -54.57
N GLY A 216 57.53 52.89 -53.51
CA GLY A 216 58.27 54.16 -53.47
C GLY A 216 57.47 55.38 -53.00
N LYS A 217 56.17 55.24 -52.69
CA LYS A 217 55.32 56.29 -52.09
C LYS A 217 54.85 55.89 -50.69
N GLN A 218 54.60 56.88 -49.83
CA GLN A 218 53.94 56.68 -48.54
C GLN A 218 52.41 56.56 -48.73
N LEU A 219 51.72 55.86 -47.83
CA LEU A 219 50.25 55.81 -47.80
C LEU A 219 49.73 57.13 -47.21
N SER A 220 49.68 58.19 -48.00
CA SER A 220 48.98 59.42 -47.64
C SER A 220 47.99 59.79 -48.74
N THR A 221 46.95 60.56 -48.40
CA THR A 221 46.04 61.16 -49.38
C THR A 221 46.76 62.15 -50.31
N GLU A 222 48.01 62.53 -49.98
CA GLU A 222 48.86 63.46 -50.74
C GLU A 222 48.07 64.69 -51.20
N ASP A 223 47.38 65.33 -50.24
CA ASP A 223 46.52 66.51 -50.41
C ASP A 223 47.32 67.79 -50.73
N TYR A 224 48.38 67.69 -51.52
CA TYR A 224 49.00 68.86 -52.13
C TYR A 224 48.03 69.41 -53.16
N THR A 225 47.48 70.59 -52.86
CA THR A 225 46.68 71.35 -53.82
C THR A 225 47.48 71.55 -55.10
N THR A 226 46.79 71.70 -56.24
CA THR A 226 47.45 71.99 -57.52
C THR A 226 48.34 73.24 -57.42
N GLU A 227 47.96 74.19 -56.55
CA GLU A 227 48.75 75.39 -56.24
C GLU A 227 50.07 75.07 -55.54
N ASP A 228 50.06 74.19 -54.54
CA ASP A 228 51.29 73.81 -53.82
C ASP A 228 52.24 73.02 -54.71
N LYS A 229 51.70 72.17 -55.60
CA LYS A 229 52.49 71.47 -56.61
C LYS A 229 53.13 72.45 -57.60
N ALA A 230 52.40 73.49 -58.03
CA ALA A 230 52.90 74.51 -58.94
C ALA A 230 53.98 75.41 -58.30
N LYS A 231 53.88 75.70 -57.00
CA LYS A 231 54.91 76.45 -56.27
C LYS A 231 56.23 75.68 -56.21
N VAL A 232 56.19 74.38 -55.92
CA VAL A 232 57.39 73.53 -55.82
C VAL A 232 58.07 73.35 -57.17
N THR A 233 57.31 73.13 -58.26
CA THR A 233 57.91 73.01 -59.60
C THR A 233 58.49 74.31 -60.13
N ASN A 234 57.97 75.47 -59.71
CA ASN A 234 58.46 76.78 -60.13
C ASN A 234 59.57 77.36 -59.23
N MET A 235 60.09 76.60 -58.25
CA MET A 235 61.27 77.04 -57.49
C MET A 235 62.50 77.07 -58.40
N PRO A 236 63.20 78.21 -58.56
CA PRO A 236 64.32 78.32 -59.47
C PRO A 236 65.46 77.40 -59.02
N SER A 237 65.97 76.60 -59.95
CA SER A 237 66.96 75.55 -59.68
C SER A 237 68.38 76.08 -59.39
N LYS A 238 68.60 77.41 -59.52
CA LYS A 238 69.91 78.04 -59.34
C LYS A 238 69.77 79.51 -58.98
N PHE A 239 70.41 79.93 -57.88
CA PHE A 239 70.60 81.34 -57.52
C PHE A 239 71.92 81.83 -58.13
N VAL A 240 71.91 82.91 -58.91
CA VAL A 240 73.10 83.47 -59.57
C VAL A 240 73.42 84.85 -58.96
N ILE A 241 74.65 85.01 -58.45
CA ILE A 241 75.22 86.29 -58.02
C ILE A 241 76.30 86.68 -59.03
N THR A 242 76.24 87.90 -59.55
CA THR A 242 77.28 88.43 -60.44
C THR A 242 78.20 89.36 -59.65
N VAL A 243 79.51 89.14 -59.79
CA VAL A 243 80.57 89.96 -59.18
C VAL A 243 81.22 90.78 -60.28
N ASN A 244 81.08 92.11 -60.23
CA ASN A 244 81.72 93.00 -61.20
C ASN A 244 82.89 93.71 -60.51
N ASN A 245 84.12 93.36 -60.89
CA ASN A 245 85.31 94.09 -60.45
C ASN A 245 85.54 95.28 -61.36
N LYS A 246 85.57 96.49 -60.80
CA LYS A 246 86.01 97.68 -61.54
C LYS A 246 87.55 97.68 -61.58
N ALA A 247 88.13 98.13 -62.70
CA ALA A 247 89.58 98.19 -62.86
C ALA A 247 90.23 98.95 -61.68
N PRO A 248 91.41 98.51 -61.17
CA PRO A 248 92.05 99.11 -60.02
C PRO A 248 92.31 100.60 -60.23
N ASP A 249 92.11 101.41 -59.19
CA ASP A 249 92.44 102.83 -59.26
C ASP A 249 93.96 103.06 -59.36
N ALA A 250 94.37 104.30 -59.65
CA ALA A 250 95.80 104.63 -59.83
C ALA A 250 96.67 104.41 -58.58
N SER A 251 96.08 104.04 -57.43
CA SER A 251 96.77 103.65 -56.19
C SER A 251 96.76 102.14 -55.93
N GLY A 252 96.21 101.34 -56.87
CA GLY A 252 96.23 99.87 -56.84
C GLY A 252 95.07 99.21 -56.10
N ASN A 253 94.03 99.96 -55.68
CA ASN A 253 92.89 99.38 -54.95
C ASN A 253 91.76 98.94 -55.91
N VAL A 254 91.19 97.75 -55.67
CA VAL A 254 90.03 97.23 -56.41
C VAL A 254 88.77 97.29 -55.54
N SER A 255 87.74 97.97 -56.03
CA SER A 255 86.39 97.91 -55.44
C SER A 255 85.57 96.79 -56.06
N VAL A 256 85.06 95.89 -55.22
CA VAL A 256 84.16 94.80 -55.60
C VAL A 256 82.74 95.17 -55.22
N ILE A 257 81.84 95.23 -56.20
CA ILE A 257 80.40 95.43 -55.96
C ILE A 257 79.67 94.14 -56.34
N PHE A 258 78.92 93.59 -55.39
CA PHE A 258 78.03 92.47 -55.62
C PHE A 258 76.63 93.01 -55.93
N THR A 259 76.10 92.71 -57.12
CA THR A 259 74.70 93.03 -57.46
C THR A 259 73.98 91.73 -57.80
N GLY A 260 72.85 91.48 -57.14
CA GLY A 260 71.93 90.39 -57.46
C GLY A 260 70.55 90.94 -57.80
N SER A 261 69.91 90.38 -58.82
CA SER A 261 68.52 90.67 -59.19
C SER A 261 67.66 89.43 -58.94
N PHE A 262 66.53 89.60 -58.24
CA PHE A 262 65.53 88.55 -58.08
C PHE A 262 64.27 88.94 -58.86
N THR A 263 63.92 88.18 -59.89
CA THR A 263 62.66 88.35 -60.62
C THR A 263 61.64 87.38 -60.04
N TRP A 264 60.75 87.88 -59.18
CA TRP A 264 59.53 87.16 -58.82
C TRP A 264 58.51 87.37 -59.93
N ASN A 265 58.24 86.35 -60.75
CA ASN A 265 57.03 86.35 -61.57
C ASN A 265 55.85 86.09 -60.62
N GLN A 266 55.18 87.14 -60.17
CA GLN A 266 53.87 86.97 -59.55
C GLN A 266 52.91 86.46 -60.61
N LEU A 267 52.48 85.20 -60.47
CA LEU A 267 51.32 84.66 -61.17
C LEU A 267 50.12 85.56 -60.82
N LYS A 268 49.65 86.34 -61.80
CA LYS A 268 48.37 87.04 -61.69
C LYS A 268 47.26 86.00 -61.71
N GLY A 269 46.39 86.07 -60.71
CA GLY A 269 45.40 85.04 -60.41
C GLY A 269 44.37 84.77 -61.49
N VAL A 270 43.76 83.58 -61.41
CA VAL A 270 42.39 83.38 -60.91
C VAL A 270 42.41 82.10 -60.08
#